data_AF-A0A7L0JI51-F1
#
_entry.id   AF-A0A7L0JI51-F1
#
_cell.length_a   1.000
_cell.length_b   1.000
_cell.length_c   1.000
_cell.angle_alpha   90.00
_cell.angle_beta   90.00
_cell.angle_gamma   90.00
#
_symmetry.space_group_name_H-M   'P 1'
#
loop_
_entity.id
_entity.type
_entity.pdbx_description
1 polymer ?
#
loop_
_entity_poly.entity_id
_entity_poly.type
_entity_poly.pdbx_seq_one_letter_code
_entity_poly.pdbx_strand_id
1 'polypeptide(L)'
;SSFCPTHRPEQEVEATPEPGTECIICMEPVDERKTFKTMVCPECRTAWFHRDCIQGQALRSGFSALRCPLCRSSRPFLVDMFVMGIRIPFR
;
A
#
# COMPACT_ATOMS: atom_id res chain seq x y z
N SER A 1 3.78 -13.14 5.65
CA SER A 1 3.55 -14.05 4.52
C SER A 1 4.78 -14.03 3.65
N SER A 2 5.11 -15.15 3.02
CA SER A 2 6.14 -15.22 1.97
C SER A 2 5.44 -15.59 0.68
N PHE A 3 5.41 -14.68 -0.29
CA PHE A 3 4.83 -14.94 -1.60
C PHE A 3 5.96 -15.24 -2.60
N CYS A 4 5.79 -16.27 -3.42
CA CYS A 4 6.70 -16.48 -4.53
C CYS A 4 6.35 -15.53 -5.69
N PRO A 5 7.27 -15.28 -6.63
CA PRO A 5 7.00 -14.39 -7.76
C PRO A 5 5.76 -14.77 -8.58
N THR A 6 5.43 -16.06 -8.65
CA THR A 6 4.30 -16.62 -9.42
C THR A 6 2.97 -16.58 -8.67
N HIS A 7 2.98 -16.57 -7.34
CA HIS A 7 1.77 -16.67 -6.49
C HIS A 7 1.65 -15.50 -5.52
N ARG A 8 2.10 -14.31 -5.95
CA ARG A 8 1.93 -13.08 -5.18
C ARG A 8 0.56 -12.46 -5.47
N PRO A 9 -0.09 -11.84 -4.47
CA PRO A 9 -1.37 -11.17 -4.67
C PRO A 9 -1.18 -9.93 -5.57
N GLU A 10 -2.27 -9.55 -6.22
CA GLU A 10 -2.38 -8.33 -7.01
C GLU A 10 -3.56 -7.51 -6.47
N GLN A 11 -3.43 -6.19 -6.45
CA GLN A 11 -4.54 -5.32 -6.03
C GLN A 11 -5.58 -5.24 -7.14
N GLU A 12 -6.82 -5.61 -6.81
CA GLU A 12 -7.99 -5.56 -7.70
C GLU A 12 -8.48 -4.12 -7.99
N VAL A 13 -7.83 -3.10 -7.43
CA VAL A 13 -8.19 -1.69 -7.59
C VAL A 13 -7.86 -1.19 -9.00
N GLU A 14 -8.84 -0.84 -9.82
CA GLU A 14 -8.59 -0.22 -11.13
C GLU A 14 -8.02 1.20 -10.98
N ALA A 15 -6.70 1.29 -10.98
CA ALA A 15 -5.94 2.54 -10.91
C ALA A 15 -4.56 2.35 -11.57
N THR A 16 -4.08 3.38 -12.26
CA THR A 16 -2.75 3.44 -12.86
C THR A 16 -2.12 4.76 -12.43
N PRO A 17 -0.86 4.77 -11.95
CA PRO A 17 -0.22 6.01 -11.57
C PRO A 17 0.08 6.83 -12.82
N GLU A 18 -0.10 8.15 -12.74
CA GLU A 18 0.35 9.06 -13.79
C GLU A 18 1.88 9.12 -13.83
N PRO A 19 2.50 9.45 -14.97
CA PRO A 19 3.95 9.64 -15.04
C PRO A 19 4.44 10.65 -13.99
N GLY A 20 5.46 10.26 -13.22
CA GLY A 20 6.00 11.08 -12.13
C GLY A 20 5.18 11.01 -10.83
N THR A 21 4.20 10.11 -10.71
CA THR A 21 3.53 9.86 -9.42
C THR A 21 4.56 9.45 -8.36
N GLU A 22 4.51 10.12 -7.21
CA GLU A 22 5.40 9.87 -6.08
C GLU A 22 4.73 9.05 -5.00
N CYS A 23 5.54 8.28 -4.27
CA CYS A 23 5.09 7.64 -3.04
C CYS A 23 4.88 8.70 -1.98
N ILE A 24 3.66 8.78 -1.42
CA ILE A 24 3.32 9.82 -0.44
C ILE A 24 4.02 9.69 0.93
N ILE A 25 4.84 8.65 1.12
CA ILE A 25 5.60 8.39 2.35
C ILE A 25 7.04 8.91 2.24
N CYS A 26 7.72 8.60 1.14
CA CYS A 26 9.13 8.98 0.93
C CYS A 26 9.32 10.13 -0.07
N MET A 27 8.27 10.54 -0.78
CA MET A 27 8.29 11.54 -1.85
C MET A 27 9.21 11.18 -3.04
N GLU A 28 9.45 9.88 -3.25
CA GLU A 28 10.21 9.36 -4.40
C GLU A 28 9.27 8.71 -5.42
N PRO A 29 9.60 8.70 -6.72
CA PRO A 29 8.74 8.15 -7.77
C PRO A 29 8.45 6.66 -7.57
N VAL A 30 7.21 6.25 -7.84
CA VAL A 30 6.81 4.83 -7.89
C VAL A 30 6.94 4.26 -9.30
N ASP A 31 6.79 2.94 -9.45
CA ASP A 31 6.67 2.34 -10.80
C ASP A 31 5.44 2.93 -11.51
N GLU A 32 5.50 3.09 -12.83
CA GLU A 32 4.40 3.58 -13.69
C GLU A 32 3.18 2.63 -13.76
N ARG A 33 3.19 1.56 -12.99
CA ARG A 33 2.10 0.58 -12.91
C ARG A 33 2.04 0.00 -11.51
N LYS A 34 0.85 -0.47 -11.13
CA LYS A 34 0.70 -1.35 -9.97
C LYS A 34 1.57 -2.59 -10.17
N THR A 35 2.39 -2.90 -9.20
CA THR A 35 3.21 -4.12 -9.15
C THR A 35 3.17 -4.66 -7.73
N PHE A 36 3.80 -5.80 -7.48
CA PHE A 36 3.99 -6.25 -6.10
C PHE A 36 4.78 -5.25 -5.24
N LYS A 37 5.59 -4.38 -5.86
CA LYS A 37 6.39 -3.33 -5.21
C LYS A 37 5.68 -1.97 -5.13
N THR A 38 4.65 -1.75 -5.94
CA THR A 38 3.95 -0.45 -6.06
C THR A 38 2.46 -0.64 -5.82
N MET A 39 1.95 -0.04 -4.76
CA MET A 39 0.59 -0.22 -4.27
C MET A 39 -0.18 1.09 -4.21
N VAL A 40 -1.51 1.00 -4.22
CA VAL A 40 -2.43 2.15 -4.19
C VAL A 40 -3.42 2.02 -3.02
N CYS A 41 -3.91 3.13 -2.48
CA CYS A 41 -5.03 3.09 -1.55
C CYS A 41 -6.32 2.66 -2.30
N PRO A 42 -7.03 1.60 -1.85
CA PRO A 42 -8.23 1.13 -2.54
C PRO A 42 -9.38 2.13 -2.56
N GLU A 43 -9.43 3.03 -1.57
CA GLU A 43 -10.53 3.99 -1.43
C GLU A 43 -10.32 5.24 -2.28
N CYS A 44 -9.21 5.96 -2.09
CA CYS A 44 -9.00 7.21 -2.80
C CYS A 44 -8.36 7.03 -4.18
N ARG A 45 -7.73 5.88 -4.45
CA ARG A 45 -7.10 5.52 -5.74
C ARG A 45 -6.00 6.48 -6.23
N THR A 46 -5.66 7.49 -5.43
CA THR A 46 -4.69 8.54 -5.74
C THR A 46 -3.48 8.53 -4.82
N ALA A 47 -3.57 7.83 -3.68
CA ALA A 47 -2.43 7.63 -2.79
C ALA A 47 -1.63 6.39 -3.20
N TRP A 48 -0.40 6.61 -3.66
CA TRP A 48 0.51 5.58 -4.13
C TRP A 48 1.67 5.35 -3.15
N PHE A 49 2.15 4.11 -3.09
CA PHE A 49 3.13 3.66 -2.11
C PHE A 49 4.12 2.68 -2.70
N HIS A 50 5.40 2.82 -2.36
CA HIS A 50 6.29 1.66 -2.37
C HIS A 50 5.85 0.70 -1.28
N ARG A 51 5.87 -0.60 -1.58
CA ARG A 51 5.54 -1.68 -0.65
C ARG A 51 6.35 -1.58 0.65
N ASP A 52 7.65 -1.31 0.54
CA ASP A 52 8.55 -1.24 1.69
C ASP A 52 8.23 -0.02 2.57
N CYS A 53 7.85 1.11 1.96
CA CYS A 53 7.46 2.32 2.67
C CYS A 53 6.19 2.08 3.52
N ILE A 54 5.14 1.51 2.93
CA ILE A 54 3.91 1.21 3.67
C ILE A 54 4.09 0.05 4.66
N GLN A 55 4.99 -0.91 4.38
CA GLN A 55 5.38 -1.93 5.35
C GLN A 55 6.04 -1.29 6.58
N GLY A 56 6.94 -0.33 6.38
CA GLY A 56 7.56 0.44 7.46
C GLY A 56 6.54 1.25 8.25
N GLN A 57 5.59 1.91 7.58
CA GLN A 57 4.51 2.64 8.24
C GLN A 57 3.59 1.71 9.04
N ALA A 58 3.18 0.56 8.49
CA ALA A 58 2.40 -0.45 9.21
C ALA A 58 3.14 -0.95 10.46
N LEU A 59 4.44 -1.20 10.34
CA LEU A 59 5.30 -1.54 11.47
C LEU A 59 5.52 -0.40 12.45
N ARG A 60 5.11 0.85 12.20
CA ARG A 60 5.16 1.95 13.18
C ARG A 60 3.80 2.26 13.78
N SER A 61 2.75 2.27 12.96
CA SER A 61 1.37 2.57 13.37
C SER A 61 0.68 1.39 14.05
N GLY A 62 0.91 0.15 13.59
CA GLY A 62 0.15 -1.02 14.07
C GLY A 62 -1.32 -1.00 13.64
N PHE A 63 -2.06 -2.02 14.06
CA PHE A 63 -3.45 -2.27 13.64
C PHE A 63 -4.40 -1.12 13.95
N SER A 64 -4.31 -0.54 15.14
CA SER A 64 -5.26 0.49 15.61
C SER A 64 -5.10 1.85 14.93
N ALA A 65 -3.91 2.16 14.38
CA ALA A 65 -3.61 3.47 13.84
C ALA A 65 -3.28 3.48 12.34
N LEU A 66 -3.10 2.31 11.71
CA LEU A 66 -2.84 2.25 10.28
C LEU A 66 -4.05 2.74 9.47
N ARG A 67 -3.81 3.77 8.66
CA ARG A 67 -4.79 4.41 7.77
C ARG A 67 -4.06 5.02 6.58
N CYS A 68 -4.78 5.26 5.50
CA CYS A 68 -4.25 5.99 4.36
C CYS A 68 -3.80 7.40 4.81
N PRO A 69 -2.54 7.81 4.56
CA PRO A 69 -2.08 9.16 4.91
C PRO A 69 -2.87 10.29 4.23
N LEU A 70 -3.41 10.02 3.04
CA LEU A 70 -4.14 11.02 2.24
C LEU A 70 -5.62 11.10 2.64
N CYS A 71 -6.39 10.04 2.44
CA CYS A 71 -7.85 10.06 2.64
C CYS A 71 -8.30 9.62 4.04
N ARG A 72 -7.37 9.21 4.90
CA ARG A 72 -7.63 8.72 6.27
C ARG A 72 -8.55 7.50 6.38
N SER A 73 -8.82 6.80 5.27
CA SER A 73 -9.52 5.51 5.31
C SER A 73 -8.79 4.51 6.21
N SER A 74 -9.55 3.85 7.07
CA SER A 74 -9.08 2.86 8.05
C SER A 74 -9.40 1.45 7.59
N ARG A 75 -10.64 0.97 7.73
CA ARG A 75 -10.98 -0.45 7.56
C ARG A 75 -10.68 -0.99 6.15
N PRO A 76 -11.17 -0.39 5.05
CA PRO A 76 -10.87 -0.90 3.70
C PRO A 76 -9.38 -0.89 3.40
N PHE A 77 -8.69 0.19 3.79
CA PHE A 77 -7.25 0.32 3.62
C PHE A 77 -6.47 -0.77 4.38
N LEU A 78 -6.81 -1.00 5.65
CA LEU A 78 -6.16 -2.00 6.49
C LEU A 78 -6.33 -3.41 5.93
N VAL A 79 -7.56 -3.77 5.54
CA VAL A 79 -7.88 -5.08 4.97
C VAL A 79 -7.08 -5.32 3.69
N ASP A 80 -7.07 -4.35 2.78
CA ASP A 80 -6.33 -4.46 1.51
C ASP A 80 -4.82 -4.60 1.74
N MET A 81 -4.24 -3.75 2.60
CA MET A 81 -2.81 -3.87 2.97
C MET A 81 -2.49 -5.25 3.57
N PHE A 82 -3.37 -5.78 4.41
CA PHE A 82 -3.21 -7.12 4.99
C PHE A 82 -3.26 -8.23 3.93
N VAL A 83 -4.24 -8.19 3.02
CA VAL A 83 -4.37 -9.15 1.90
C VAL A 83 -3.14 -9.10 0.99
N MET A 84 -2.63 -7.91 0.73
CA MET A 84 -1.39 -7.71 -0.02
C MET A 84 -0.14 -8.18 0.74
N GLY A 85 -0.28 -8.65 1.98
CA GLY A 85 0.75 -9.22 2.84
C GLY A 85 1.64 -8.20 3.52
N ILE A 86 1.14 -6.99 3.74
CA ILE A 86 1.76 -6.05 4.68
C ILE A 86 1.56 -6.58 6.09
N ARG A 87 2.66 -6.72 6.84
CA ARG A 87 2.61 -7.14 8.24
C ARG A 87 2.15 -5.96 9.11
N ILE A 88 1.04 -6.14 9.82
CA ILE A 88 0.41 -5.12 10.66
C ILE A 88 0.32 -5.68 12.09
N PRO A 89 1.19 -5.27 13.03
CA PRO A 89 1.19 -5.79 14.40
C PRO A 89 0.01 -5.24 15.20
N PHE A 90 -0.57 -6.08 16.07
CA PHE A 90 -1.40 -5.62 17.17
C PHE A 90 -0.49 -5.04 18.26
N ARG A 91 -0.79 -3.83 18.71
CA ARG A 91 -0.05 -3.08 19.71
C ARG A 91 -0.99 -2.58 20.78
#